data_AF-A0A084VUC2-F1
#
_entry.id   AF-A0A084VUC2-F1
#
_cell.length_a   1.000
_cell.length_b   1.000
_cell.length_c   1.000
_cell.angle_alpha   90.00
_cell.angle_beta   90.00
_cell.angle_gamma   90.00
#
_symmetry.space_group_name_H-M   'P 1'
#
loop_
_entity.id
_entity.type
_entity.pdbx_description
1 polymer ?
#
loop_
_entity_poly.entity_id
_entity_poly.type
_entity_poly.pdbx_seq_one_letter_code
_entity_poly.pdbx_strand_id
1 'polypeptide(L)'
;MAVWQKLAALLLITNGCAVLSQSDPACVTPTRKNGFCVSIERCRNIYIAENDPSSSNPVRVYIKKAVCLLSDEDSGVCCQPGEILPHPNSSLTIGHEPSPDVKLNWSMLLQTDFCAPVNLDLTEHIARGKVTRPFDYPWMVLLRYQTDDEFIDGCGGSLINNRYVLTAAHCVKTQGTLRL
;
A
#
# COMPACT_ATOMS: atom_id res chain seq x y z
N MET A 1 -33.54 -22.79 -51.77
CA MET A 1 -32.35 -23.26 -51.03
C MET A 1 -31.25 -22.18 -51.02
N ALA A 2 -31.50 -20.99 -50.45
CA ALA A 2 -30.48 -19.92 -50.38
C ALA A 2 -30.79 -18.85 -49.32
N VAL A 3 -31.53 -19.22 -48.26
CA VAL A 3 -31.88 -18.28 -47.16
C VAL A 3 -31.33 -18.77 -45.82
N TRP A 4 -31.31 -20.09 -45.59
CA TRP A 4 -30.75 -20.68 -44.37
C TRP A 4 -29.21 -20.62 -44.25
N GLN A 5 -28.48 -20.46 -45.35
CA GLN A 5 -27.02 -20.25 -45.30
C GLN A 5 -26.64 -18.83 -44.83
N LYS A 6 -27.53 -17.85 -44.94
CA LYS A 6 -27.25 -16.47 -44.50
C LYS A 6 -27.55 -16.23 -43.02
N LEU A 7 -28.36 -17.09 -42.38
CA LEU A 7 -28.69 -16.97 -40.96
C LEU A 7 -27.69 -17.69 -40.05
N ALA A 8 -27.06 -18.77 -40.51
CA ALA A 8 -25.99 -19.44 -39.77
C ALA A 8 -24.70 -18.59 -39.65
N ALA A 9 -24.49 -17.65 -40.58
CA ALA A 9 -23.33 -16.76 -40.59
C ALA A 9 -23.43 -15.58 -39.59
N LEU A 10 -24.63 -15.28 -39.05
CA LEU A 10 -24.79 -14.24 -38.02
C LEU A 10 -24.66 -14.77 -36.59
N LEU A 11 -24.60 -16.08 -36.39
CA LEU A 11 -24.47 -16.72 -35.07
C LEU A 11 -23.05 -17.22 -34.74
N LEU A 12 -22.06 -16.88 -35.57
CA LEU A 12 -20.64 -17.22 -35.37
C LEU A 12 -19.73 -15.98 -35.39
N ILE A 13 -20.19 -14.82 -34.87
CA ILE A 13 -19.25 -13.80 -34.37
C ILE A 13 -18.82 -14.26 -32.98
N THR A 14 -17.92 -15.24 -33.00
CA THR A 14 -16.79 -15.40 -32.10
C THR A 14 -16.99 -14.86 -30.68
N ASN A 15 -17.42 -15.76 -29.80
CA ASN A 15 -16.83 -15.87 -28.47
C ASN A 15 -15.30 -15.94 -28.64
N GLY A 16 -14.64 -14.81 -28.42
CA GLY A 16 -13.20 -14.68 -28.35
C GLY A 16 -12.88 -13.71 -27.23
N CYS A 17 -12.68 -14.25 -26.03
CA CYS A 17 -12.08 -13.51 -24.92
C CYS A 17 -10.80 -12.83 -25.41
N ALA A 18 -10.79 -11.51 -25.49
CA ALA A 18 -9.62 -10.78 -25.06
C ALA A 18 -9.90 -10.35 -23.62
N VAL A 19 -9.51 -11.21 -22.69
CA VAL A 19 -9.11 -10.76 -21.35
C VAL A 19 -7.96 -9.78 -21.62
N LEU A 20 -8.27 -8.49 -21.76
CA LEU A 20 -7.23 -7.47 -21.80
C LEU A 20 -6.70 -7.38 -20.37
N SER A 21 -5.59 -8.09 -20.17
CA SER A 21 -4.61 -7.88 -19.12
C SER A 21 -4.57 -6.39 -18.77
N GLN A 22 -4.83 -6.07 -17.50
CA GLN A 22 -4.90 -4.72 -16.97
C GLN A 22 -3.59 -3.98 -17.29
N SER A 23 -3.61 -3.19 -18.37
CA SER A 23 -2.52 -2.31 -18.71
C SER A 23 -2.72 -1.03 -17.90
N ASP A 24 -1.72 -0.69 -17.10
CA ASP A 24 -1.72 0.49 -16.23
C ASP A 24 -2.19 1.74 -17.01
N PRO A 25 -3.10 2.58 -16.45
CA PRO A 25 -3.63 3.75 -17.17
C PRO A 25 -2.52 4.72 -17.61
N ALA A 26 -2.60 5.24 -18.82
CA ALA A 26 -1.64 6.25 -19.29
C ALA A 26 -1.77 7.56 -18.49
N CYS A 27 -0.63 8.20 -18.19
CA CYS A 27 -0.58 9.46 -17.45
C CYS A 27 0.60 10.34 -17.92
N VAL A 28 0.63 11.59 -17.45
CA VAL A 28 1.72 12.54 -17.74
C VAL A 28 2.37 12.98 -16.42
N THR A 29 3.70 12.83 -16.32
CA THR A 29 4.45 13.22 -15.12
C THR A 29 4.44 14.75 -14.92
N PRO A 30 4.72 15.26 -13.70
CA PRO A 30 4.85 16.71 -13.46
C PRO A 30 5.93 17.39 -14.31
N THR A 31 6.92 16.62 -14.79
CA THR A 31 7.97 17.04 -15.72
C THR A 31 7.57 16.91 -17.19
N ARG A 32 6.26 16.68 -17.47
CA ARG A 32 5.66 16.54 -18.80
C ARG A 32 6.20 15.38 -19.65
N LYS A 33 6.50 14.24 -19.00
CA LYS A 33 6.88 13.02 -19.71
C LYS A 33 5.72 12.02 -19.68
N ASN A 34 5.62 11.20 -20.73
CA ASN A 34 4.64 10.12 -20.78
C ASN A 34 5.00 9.03 -19.77
N GLY A 35 3.98 8.48 -19.12
CA GLY A 35 4.13 7.42 -18.13
C GLY A 35 2.86 6.59 -17.97
N PHE A 36 2.91 5.70 -16.99
CA PHE A 36 1.79 4.87 -16.59
C PHE A 36 1.51 5.07 -15.10
N CYS A 37 0.22 5.10 -14.76
CA CYS A 37 -0.24 5.19 -13.39
C CYS A 37 -0.06 3.83 -12.74
N VAL A 38 0.82 3.73 -11.75
CA VAL A 38 1.13 2.48 -11.04
C VAL A 38 1.09 2.69 -9.52
N SER A 39 1.01 1.61 -8.74
CA SER A 39 1.18 1.72 -7.29
C SER A 39 2.57 2.27 -6.94
N ILE A 40 2.68 2.99 -5.81
CA ILE A 40 3.96 3.61 -5.38
C ILE A 40 5.09 2.57 -5.29
N GLU A 41 4.79 1.37 -4.80
CA GLU A 41 5.74 0.25 -4.69
C GLU A 41 6.33 -0.18 -6.04
N ARG A 42 5.58 0.02 -7.12
CA ARG A 42 6.01 -0.33 -8.49
C ARG A 42 6.79 0.79 -9.16
N CYS A 43 6.92 1.98 -8.58
CA CYS A 43 7.68 3.08 -9.14
C CYS A 43 9.00 3.28 -8.40
N ARG A 44 10.10 2.71 -8.93
CA ARG A 44 11.40 2.62 -8.24
C ARG A 44 11.89 3.96 -7.69
N ASN A 45 11.98 4.99 -8.53
CA ASN A 45 12.52 6.29 -8.15
C ASN A 45 11.65 7.03 -7.12
N ILE A 46 10.32 6.94 -7.22
CA ILE A 46 9.40 7.56 -6.26
C ILE A 46 9.41 6.78 -4.95
N TYR A 47 9.42 5.45 -4.99
CA TYR A 47 9.51 4.61 -3.79
C TYR A 47 10.79 4.90 -3.00
N ILE A 48 11.94 5.00 -3.66
CA ILE A 48 13.20 5.31 -3.00
C ILE A 48 13.18 6.75 -2.44
N ALA A 49 12.67 7.71 -3.20
CA ALA A 49 12.62 9.11 -2.78
C ALA A 49 11.66 9.38 -1.62
N GLU A 50 10.54 8.66 -1.55
CA GLU A 50 9.58 8.75 -0.43
C GLU A 50 10.19 8.19 0.86
N ASN A 51 10.98 7.12 0.75
CA ASN A 51 11.65 6.47 1.88
C ASN A 51 12.97 7.16 2.29
N ASP A 52 13.40 8.20 1.58
CA ASP A 52 14.61 8.95 1.89
C ASP A 52 14.30 10.12 2.84
N PRO A 53 14.78 10.09 4.11
CA PRO A 53 14.56 11.18 5.05
C PRO A 53 15.32 12.47 4.67
N SER A 54 16.29 12.40 3.76
CA SER A 54 17.00 13.55 3.21
C SER A 54 16.34 14.15 1.96
N SER A 55 15.19 13.63 1.55
CA SER A 55 14.45 14.11 0.37
C SER A 55 14.15 15.61 0.47
N SER A 56 14.67 16.36 -0.51
CA SER A 56 14.49 17.81 -0.56
C SER A 56 13.02 18.21 -0.77
N ASN A 57 12.63 19.39 -0.30
CA ASN A 57 11.27 19.93 -0.51
C ASN A 57 10.79 19.88 -1.98
N PRO A 58 11.63 20.21 -3.00
CA PRO A 58 11.27 20.04 -4.40
C PRO A 58 10.85 18.61 -4.79
N VAL A 59 11.50 17.59 -4.22
CA VAL A 59 11.20 16.17 -4.46
C VAL A 59 9.83 15.81 -3.89
N ARG A 60 9.54 16.22 -2.64
CA ARG A 60 8.22 16.00 -2.03
C ARG A 60 7.09 16.66 -2.81
N VAL A 61 7.32 17.87 -3.32
CA VAL A 61 6.36 18.56 -4.18
C VAL A 61 6.16 17.82 -5.50
N TYR A 62 7.21 17.25 -6.08
CA TYR A 62 7.12 16.43 -7.28
C TYR A 62 6.25 15.18 -7.04
N ILE A 63 6.49 14.44 -5.95
CA ILE A 63 5.74 13.22 -5.62
C ILE A 63 4.24 13.53 -5.45
N LYS A 64 3.91 14.60 -4.71
CA LYS A 64 2.51 15.04 -4.54
C LYS A 64 1.82 15.37 -5.87
N LYS A 65 2.54 15.98 -6.81
CA LYS A 65 2.01 16.31 -8.14
C LYS A 65 1.94 15.11 -9.08
N ALA A 66 2.67 14.03 -8.79
CA ALA A 66 2.69 12.83 -9.61
C ALA A 66 1.51 11.88 -9.32
N VAL A 67 0.67 12.17 -8.31
CA VAL A 67 -0.48 11.33 -7.95
C VAL A 67 -1.47 11.21 -9.11
N CYS A 68 -1.93 9.99 -9.38
CA CYS A 68 -2.90 9.65 -10.41
C CYS A 68 -3.94 8.64 -9.88
N LEU A 69 -5.02 8.41 -10.62
CA LEU A 69 -6.09 7.49 -10.24
C LEU A 69 -5.92 6.15 -10.99
N LEU A 70 -5.83 5.05 -10.24
CA LEU A 70 -5.77 3.68 -10.75
C LEU A 70 -7.17 3.09 -10.93
N SER A 71 -8.06 3.39 -10.00
CA SER A 71 -9.48 3.01 -9.99
C SER A 71 -10.28 4.11 -9.25
N ASP A 72 -11.60 3.95 -9.11
CA ASP A 72 -12.44 4.91 -8.36
C ASP A 72 -12.00 5.09 -6.90
N GLU A 73 -11.21 4.16 -6.33
CA GLU A 73 -10.71 4.22 -4.96
C GLU A 73 -9.17 4.15 -4.83
N ASP A 74 -8.48 3.55 -5.80
CA ASP A 74 -7.03 3.38 -5.75
C ASP A 74 -6.30 4.56 -6.40
N SER A 75 -5.33 5.11 -5.66
CA SER A 75 -4.46 6.19 -6.15
C SER A 75 -3.05 5.65 -6.35
N GLY A 76 -2.47 5.94 -7.51
CA GLY A 76 -1.10 5.60 -7.86
C GLY A 76 -0.23 6.83 -8.04
N VAL A 77 0.95 6.62 -8.59
CA VAL A 77 1.84 7.68 -9.07
C VAL A 77 2.15 7.48 -10.53
N CYS A 78 2.25 8.60 -11.25
CA CYS A 78 2.59 8.59 -12.65
C CYS A 78 4.08 8.31 -12.81
N CYS A 79 4.39 7.10 -13.28
CA CYS A 79 5.75 6.60 -13.35
C CYS A 79 6.19 6.45 -14.82
N GLN A 80 7.45 6.77 -15.10
CA GLN A 80 8.00 6.55 -16.43
C GLN A 80 8.24 5.06 -16.69
N PRO A 81 8.11 4.54 -17.92
CA PRO A 81 8.17 3.10 -18.19
C PRO A 81 9.45 2.41 -17.71
N GLY A 82 10.61 3.09 -17.78
CA GLY A 82 11.89 2.54 -17.31
C GLY A 82 12.05 2.46 -15.79
N GLU A 83 11.16 3.10 -15.03
CA GLU A 83 11.16 3.12 -13.56
C GLU A 83 10.13 2.15 -12.96
N ILE A 84 9.30 1.54 -13.81
CA ILE A 84 8.23 0.64 -13.38
C ILE A 84 8.81 -0.75 -13.16
N LEU A 85 8.63 -1.27 -11.95
CA LEU A 85 8.92 -2.66 -11.64
C LEU A 85 7.80 -3.56 -12.20
N PRO A 86 8.14 -4.71 -12.80
CA PRO A 86 7.15 -5.68 -13.25
C PRO A 86 6.31 -6.14 -12.05
N HIS A 87 5.02 -6.37 -12.27
CA HIS A 87 4.19 -7.00 -11.24
C HIS A 87 4.85 -8.32 -10.82
N PRO A 88 4.98 -8.62 -9.52
CA PRO A 88 5.25 -9.98 -9.10
C PRO A 88 4.11 -10.83 -9.67
N ASN A 89 4.46 -11.68 -10.62
CA ASN A 89 3.57 -12.67 -11.19
C ASN A 89 2.91 -13.43 -10.05
N SER A 90 1.59 -13.48 -10.03
CA SER A 90 0.81 -14.31 -9.12
C SER A 90 1.11 -15.80 -9.39
N SER A 91 2.22 -16.27 -8.83
CA SER A 91 2.54 -17.68 -8.63
C SER A 91 3.37 -17.76 -7.35
N LEU A 92 2.76 -18.39 -6.35
CA LEU A 92 3.26 -18.73 -5.02
C LEU A 92 4.79 -18.67 -4.86
N THR A 93 5.26 -17.69 -4.10
CA THR A 93 6.28 -17.99 -3.09
C THR A 93 5.61 -17.83 -1.75
N ILE A 94 5.40 -18.98 -1.09
CA ILE A 94 5.38 -19.14 0.37
C ILE A 94 6.19 -18.01 0.99
N GLY A 95 5.62 -17.30 1.96
CA GLY A 95 6.33 -16.28 2.73
C GLY A 95 7.71 -16.81 3.08
N HIS A 96 8.72 -16.35 2.35
CA HIS A 96 10.08 -16.49 2.80
C HIS A 96 10.14 -15.48 3.92
N GLU A 97 10.16 -16.03 5.14
CA GLU A 97 10.59 -15.32 6.32
C GLU A 97 11.69 -14.34 5.91
N PRO A 98 11.58 -13.03 6.23
CA PRO A 98 12.60 -12.07 5.86
C PRO A 98 13.94 -12.65 6.31
N SER A 99 14.87 -12.76 5.35
CA SER A 99 16.23 -13.25 5.59
C SER A 99 16.75 -12.65 6.91
N PRO A 100 17.33 -13.47 7.82
CA PRO A 100 17.73 -13.03 9.16
C PRO A 100 18.78 -11.90 9.17
N ASP A 101 19.25 -11.46 8.00
CA ASP A 101 20.26 -10.43 7.82
C ASP A 101 19.72 -9.04 7.44
N VAL A 102 18.41 -8.86 7.22
CA VAL A 102 17.85 -7.50 7.10
C VAL A 102 17.72 -6.90 8.50
N LYS A 103 18.81 -6.27 8.98
CA LYS A 103 18.75 -5.35 10.11
C LYS A 103 17.88 -4.15 9.74
N LEU A 104 16.57 -4.29 9.95
CA LEU A 104 15.67 -3.14 9.95
C LEU A 104 16.19 -2.16 11.01
N ASN A 105 16.58 -0.97 10.56
CA ASN A 105 17.00 0.08 11.47
C ASN A 105 15.74 0.73 12.06
N TRP A 106 15.25 0.15 13.16
CA TRP A 106 14.07 0.60 13.89
C TRP A 106 14.13 2.09 14.27
N SER A 107 15.34 2.62 14.44
CA SER A 107 15.62 4.04 14.71
C SER A 107 15.23 4.99 13.57
N MET A 108 15.14 4.51 12.32
CA MET A 108 14.69 5.31 11.17
C MET A 108 13.17 5.26 10.96
N LEU A 109 12.52 4.16 11.34
CA LEU A 109 11.09 3.93 11.10
C LEU A 109 10.20 4.58 12.16
N LEU A 110 10.73 4.76 13.36
CA LEU A 110 10.04 5.30 14.52
C LEU A 110 10.90 6.42 15.10
N GLN A 111 11.05 7.53 14.37
CA GLN A 111 11.66 8.74 14.93
C GLN A 111 10.74 9.28 16.02
N THR A 112 11.03 8.91 17.26
CA THR A 112 10.26 9.33 18.44
C THR A 112 10.61 10.74 18.90
N ASP A 113 11.56 11.38 18.23
CA ASP A 113 11.99 12.76 18.51
C ASP A 113 10.93 13.78 18.06
N PHE A 114 10.02 13.39 17.16
CA PHE A 114 8.87 14.18 16.72
C PHE A 114 7.59 13.36 16.80
N CYS A 115 6.77 13.62 17.82
CA CYS A 115 5.49 12.95 18.00
C CYS A 115 4.45 13.52 17.03
N ALA A 116 3.75 12.63 16.31
CA ALA A 116 2.59 12.93 15.47
C ALA A 116 2.73 14.21 14.62
N PRO A 117 3.45 14.19 13.48
CA PRO A 117 3.52 15.32 12.57
C PRO A 117 2.13 15.58 11.96
N VAL A 118 1.35 16.41 12.65
CA VAL A 118 0.00 16.77 12.24
C VAL A 118 0.06 17.78 11.08
N ASN A 119 -0.33 17.36 9.88
CA ASN A 119 -1.08 18.27 9.01
C ASN A 119 -2.54 18.17 9.48
N LEU A 120 -2.93 19.02 10.44
CA LEU A 120 -4.31 19.13 10.88
C LEU A 120 -5.14 19.76 9.76
N ASP A 121 -5.53 18.95 8.78
CA ASP A 121 -6.80 19.19 8.14
C ASP A 121 -7.89 18.73 9.12
N LEU A 122 -8.46 19.69 9.84
CA LEU A 122 -9.45 19.48 10.91
C LEU A 122 -10.81 18.97 10.40
N THR A 123 -10.87 18.44 9.17
CA THR A 123 -12.11 18.10 8.48
C THR A 123 -12.38 16.60 8.30
N GLU A 124 -11.44 15.71 8.61
CA GLU A 124 -11.69 14.27 8.47
C GLU A 124 -12.40 13.68 9.69
N HIS A 125 -13.73 13.54 9.56
CA HIS A 125 -14.50 12.59 10.36
C HIS A 125 -14.24 11.16 9.87
N ILE A 126 -14.25 10.18 10.77
CA ILE A 126 -14.27 8.73 10.44
C ILE A 126 -15.67 8.34 9.92
N ALA A 127 -16.18 9.04 8.93
CA ALA A 127 -17.38 8.71 8.20
C ALA A 127 -16.99 8.73 6.72
N ARG A 128 -17.13 7.59 6.03
CA ARG A 128 -16.61 7.37 4.66
C ARG A 128 -15.07 7.45 4.58
N GLY A 129 -14.37 6.89 5.57
CA GLY A 129 -12.90 6.86 5.59
C GLY A 129 -12.30 6.03 4.45
N LYS A 130 -11.07 6.34 4.07
CA LYS A 130 -10.26 5.61 3.08
C LYS A 130 -9.28 4.66 3.78
N VAL A 131 -8.94 3.54 3.14
CA VAL A 131 -7.88 2.63 3.61
C VAL A 131 -6.57 3.41 3.76
N THR A 132 -5.94 3.27 4.93
CA THR A 132 -4.66 3.92 5.25
C THR A 132 -3.52 3.22 4.51
N ARG A 133 -2.54 3.99 4.04
CA ARG A 133 -1.30 3.46 3.47
C ARG A 133 -0.36 2.99 4.58
N PRO A 134 0.57 2.08 4.28
CA PRO A 134 1.67 1.79 5.18
C PRO A 134 2.36 3.08 5.60
N PHE A 135 2.62 3.22 6.91
CA PHE A 135 3.28 4.38 7.52
C PHE A 135 2.48 5.69 7.57
N ASP A 136 1.20 5.73 7.19
CA ASP A 136 0.35 6.92 7.42
C ASP A 136 0.19 7.22 8.91
N TYR A 137 0.17 6.16 9.74
CA TYR A 137 0.05 6.24 11.20
C TYR A 137 1.17 5.40 11.84
N PRO A 138 2.43 5.86 11.79
CA PRO A 138 3.59 5.06 12.16
C PRO A 138 3.64 4.72 13.66
N TRP A 139 2.86 5.40 14.49
CA TRP A 139 2.69 5.08 15.91
C TRP A 139 1.75 3.89 16.15
N MET A 140 1.04 3.37 15.15
CA MET A 140 0.12 2.24 15.34
C MET A 140 0.86 0.94 15.69
N VAL A 141 0.40 0.28 16.76
CA VAL A 141 0.97 -0.99 17.25
C VAL A 141 -0.11 -2.05 17.31
N LEU A 142 0.25 -3.28 16.94
CA LEU A 142 -0.54 -4.49 17.16
C LEU A 142 -0.05 -5.21 18.42
N LEU A 143 -0.96 -5.47 19.34
CA LEU A 143 -0.73 -6.28 20.53
C LEU A 143 -1.19 -7.71 20.27
N ARG A 144 -0.23 -8.62 20.37
CA ARG A 144 -0.37 -10.04 20.10
C ARG A 144 -0.13 -10.82 21.39
N TYR A 145 -1.02 -11.72 21.70
CA TYR A 145 -1.02 -12.49 22.94
C TYR A 145 -0.58 -13.91 22.67
N GLN A 146 0.30 -14.43 23.51
CA GLN A 146 0.67 -15.83 23.53
C GLN A 146 -0.39 -16.65 24.28
N THR A 147 -0.86 -17.72 23.64
CA THR A 147 -1.51 -18.88 24.24
C THR A 147 -0.55 -20.07 24.26
N ASP A 148 -0.98 -21.21 24.79
CA ASP A 148 -0.13 -22.39 25.00
C ASP A 148 0.63 -22.82 23.73
N ASP A 149 0.05 -22.65 22.53
CA ASP A 149 0.68 -23.03 21.25
C ASP A 149 0.60 -21.97 20.15
N GLU A 150 -0.06 -20.82 20.36
CA GLU A 150 -0.33 -19.85 19.28
C GLU A 150 -0.18 -18.39 19.73
N PHE A 151 -0.04 -17.52 18.74
CA PHE A 151 -0.10 -16.08 18.93
C PHE A 151 -1.40 -15.53 18.34
N ILE A 152 -2.14 -14.79 19.15
CA ILE A 152 -3.45 -14.23 18.77
C ILE A 152 -3.37 -12.72 18.75
N ASP A 153 -3.75 -12.13 17.63
CA ASP A 153 -3.91 -10.68 17.48
C ASP A 153 -5.18 -10.23 18.21
N GLY A 154 -5.04 -9.31 19.18
CA GLY A 154 -6.18 -9.00 20.06
C GLY A 154 -6.41 -7.53 20.39
N CYS A 155 -5.37 -6.69 20.46
CA CYS A 155 -5.54 -5.27 20.77
C CYS A 155 -4.64 -4.38 19.92
N GLY A 156 -4.96 -3.08 19.91
CA GLY A 156 -4.09 -2.04 19.39
C GLY A 156 -3.34 -1.29 20.49
N GLY A 157 -2.41 -0.45 20.07
CA GLY A 157 -1.73 0.53 20.91
C GLY A 157 -1.13 1.66 20.09
N SER A 158 -0.56 2.63 20.79
CA SER A 158 0.19 3.73 20.17
C SER A 158 1.59 3.83 20.77
N LEU A 159 2.61 3.85 19.94
CA LEU A 159 3.97 4.11 20.37
C LEU A 159 4.08 5.58 20.82
N ILE A 160 4.44 5.80 22.09
CA ILE A 160 4.55 7.15 22.67
C ILE A 160 6.00 7.62 22.85
N ASN A 161 6.96 6.70 22.75
CA ASN A 161 8.40 6.96 22.66
C ASN A 161 9.12 5.67 22.22
N ASN A 162 10.46 5.66 22.25
CA ASN A 162 11.26 4.52 21.81
C ASN A 162 11.17 3.24 22.64
N ARG A 163 10.39 3.22 23.73
CA ARG A 163 10.30 2.08 24.66
C ARG A 163 8.90 1.75 25.14
N TYR A 164 7.94 2.67 25.01
CA TYR A 164 6.64 2.55 25.63
C TYR A 164 5.51 2.63 24.61
N VAL A 165 4.56 1.71 24.75
CA VAL A 165 3.30 1.68 24.02
C VAL A 165 2.18 2.03 24.99
N LEU A 166 1.37 3.02 24.63
CA LEU A 166 0.12 3.34 25.30
C LEU A 166 -1.00 2.43 24.77
N THR A 167 -1.75 1.80 25.67
CA THR A 167 -2.89 0.94 25.34
C THR A 167 -3.94 0.98 26.46
N ALA A 168 -5.07 0.30 26.25
CA ALA A 168 -6.12 0.19 27.24
C ALA A 168 -5.75 -0.79 28.37
N ALA A 169 -6.16 -0.48 29.60
CA ALA A 169 -5.89 -1.33 30.75
C ALA A 169 -6.46 -2.76 30.60
N HIS A 170 -7.59 -2.92 29.90
CA HIS A 170 -8.19 -4.23 29.67
C HIS A 170 -7.42 -5.07 28.62
N CYS A 171 -6.58 -4.45 27.79
CA CYS A 171 -5.69 -5.18 26.89
C CYS A 171 -4.54 -5.82 27.68
N VAL A 172 -4.05 -5.20 28.75
CA VAL A 172 -2.95 -5.75 29.57
C VAL A 172 -3.42 -6.60 30.74
N LYS A 173 -4.62 -6.37 31.27
CA LYS A 173 -5.27 -7.22 32.28
C LYS A 173 -6.22 -8.20 31.60
N THR A 174 -5.66 -9.16 30.87
CA THR A 174 -6.41 -10.30 30.35
C THR A 174 -6.80 -11.24 31.51
N GLN A 175 -8.08 -11.53 31.66
CA GLN A 175 -8.52 -12.62 32.54
C GLN A 175 -8.37 -13.93 31.75
N GLY A 176 -7.39 -14.78 32.11
CA GLY A 176 -7.15 -16.06 31.44
C GLY A 176 -5.67 -16.42 31.30
N THR A 177 -5.35 -17.36 30.39
CA THR A 177 -3.98 -17.81 30.06
C THR A 177 -3.26 -16.89 29.07
N LEU A 178 -3.95 -15.89 28.50
CA LEU A 178 -3.40 -14.95 27.52
C LEU A 178 -2.34 -14.04 28.15
N ARG A 179 -1.11 -14.11 27.65
CA ARG A 179 0.02 -13.25 28.06
C ARG A 179 0.48 -12.40 26.88
N LEU A 180 0.77 -11.13 27.13
CA LEU A 180 1.44 -10.23 26.17
C LEU A 180 2.92 -10.58 26.01
#